data_AF-A0A5D4U1K5-F1
#
_entry.id   AF-A0A5D4U1K5-F1
#
_cell.length_a   1.000
_cell.length_b   1.000
_cell.length_c   1.000
_cell.angle_alpha   90.00
_cell.angle_beta   90.00
_cell.angle_gamma   90.00
#
_symmetry.space_group_name_H-M   'P 1'
#
loop_
_entity.id
_entity.type
_entity.pdbx_description
1 polymer ?
#
loop_
_entity_poly.entity_id
_entity_poly.type
_entity_poly.pdbx_seq_one_letter_code
_entity_poly.pdbx_strand_id
1 'polypeptide(L)'
;MDDKMLEKRMDLLNQSYKEIPDQTNPSDIIQAIKQEGKSQKKRPLIHWPYVASFIGVLLIGAVLILQLTMDGPERQNGNQADFAGESDQRLQREIEDAKAQYDLRKTQAMERLGFTEGIFNSTGIARDAGRQLTYIESIPKRDFSNERKVEWVQRASDELTQILATPDVMMKNLKAPLTKEEAEVWVDDFIKKEQDILPLYEDELNKHGEYWKPYVENGEFNMKEFNHMKNDYPPKLWLLRDGIFNNAVKLSYNSETDRLETTLDVEYFRMITNREALPEGYELYMITRFDPVIKAGEFTGTWKEAADRLMDYEKILKELPDDSRFRVEVKHEYDLLYQYFTDGNVYQPIFDESDKLESHVEETYRYILKEYPDYTTSLHLKEVYDELRHENFVKPDRWVQTTPVILSSETEELYKER
;
A
#
# COMPACT_ATOMS: atom_id res chain seq x y z
N MET A 1 50.08 7.10 -16.87
CA MET A 1 49.29 7.15 -18.11
C MET A 1 47.80 7.02 -17.76
N ASP A 2 47.25 7.97 -16.98
CA ASP A 2 45.83 7.98 -16.58
C ASP A 2 45.16 9.36 -16.76
N ASP A 3 45.93 10.45 -16.81
CA ASP A 3 45.35 11.79 -16.92
C ASP A 3 44.67 12.08 -18.27
N LYS A 4 45.13 11.46 -19.36
CA LYS A 4 44.53 11.66 -20.69
C LYS A 4 43.15 10.99 -20.86
N MET A 5 42.84 9.98 -20.05
CA MET A 5 41.51 9.33 -20.11
C MET A 5 40.50 10.10 -19.24
N LEU A 6 40.97 10.72 -18.15
CA LEU A 6 40.16 11.61 -17.31
C LEU A 6 39.80 12.90 -18.06
N GLU A 7 40.77 13.52 -18.73
CA GLU A 7 40.58 14.75 -19.50
C GLU A 7 39.57 14.55 -20.64
N LYS A 8 39.65 13.40 -21.33
CA LYS A 8 38.69 13.03 -22.40
C LYS A 8 37.28 12.76 -21.88
N ARG A 9 37.13 12.29 -20.64
CA ARG A 9 35.83 12.08 -19.99
C ARG A 9 35.24 13.41 -19.50
N MET A 10 36.08 14.33 -19.01
CA MET A 10 35.66 15.67 -18.61
C MET A 10 35.24 16.52 -19.82
N ASP A 11 35.93 16.40 -20.95
CA ASP A 11 35.52 17.07 -22.20
C ASP A 11 34.19 16.54 -22.75
N LEU A 12 33.95 15.22 -22.67
CA LEU A 12 32.67 14.61 -23.06
C LEU A 12 31.51 14.99 -22.12
N LEU A 13 31.79 15.18 -20.83
CA LEU A 13 30.83 15.70 -19.86
C LEU A 13 30.54 17.19 -20.11
N ASN A 14 31.55 18.00 -20.40
CA ASN A 14 31.38 19.42 -20.73
C ASN A 14 30.65 19.64 -22.07
N GLN A 15 30.87 18.79 -23.08
CA GLN A 15 30.10 18.83 -24.32
C GLN A 15 28.65 18.41 -24.08
N SER A 16 28.41 17.33 -23.33
CA SER A 16 27.05 16.90 -22.97
C SER A 16 26.29 17.96 -22.17
N TYR A 17 26.97 18.74 -21.30
CA TYR A 17 26.35 19.83 -20.55
C TYR A 17 26.05 21.07 -21.40
N LYS A 18 26.82 21.32 -22.47
CA LYS A 18 26.59 22.42 -23.42
C LYS A 18 25.57 22.10 -24.51
N GLU A 19 25.25 20.82 -24.71
CA GLU A 19 24.25 20.36 -25.67
C GLU A 19 22.87 20.13 -25.05
N ILE A 20 22.69 20.38 -23.75
CA ILE A 20 21.35 20.45 -23.15
C ILE A 20 20.73 21.77 -23.60
N PRO A 21 19.67 21.77 -24.43
CA PRO A 21 18.99 23.00 -24.79
C PRO A 21 18.33 23.58 -23.53
N ASP A 22 18.39 24.89 -23.36
CA ASP A 22 17.80 25.63 -22.22
C ASP A 22 16.27 25.47 -22.08
N GLN A 23 15.63 24.72 -22.99
CA GLN A 23 14.27 24.23 -22.88
C GLN A 23 14.21 22.77 -23.35
N THR A 24 14.22 21.84 -22.41
CA THR A 24 13.99 20.41 -22.69
C THR A 24 12.49 20.21 -22.93
N ASN A 25 12.10 19.94 -24.17
CA ASN A 25 10.71 19.65 -24.52
C ASN A 25 10.41 18.15 -24.25
N PRO A 26 9.50 17.78 -23.33
CA PRO A 26 9.14 16.39 -23.04
C PRO A 26 8.67 15.61 -24.28
N SER A 27 8.15 16.34 -25.28
CA SER A 27 7.77 15.81 -26.60
C SER A 27 8.92 15.12 -27.33
N ASP A 28 10.14 15.64 -27.18
CA ASP A 28 11.34 15.12 -27.88
C ASP A 28 11.86 13.84 -27.20
N ILE A 29 11.68 13.73 -25.88
CA ILE A 29 11.99 12.51 -25.11
C ILE A 29 11.02 11.38 -25.50
N ILE A 30 9.73 11.68 -25.64
CA ILE A 30 8.72 10.73 -26.11
C ILE A 30 8.99 10.32 -27.58
N GLN A 31 9.46 11.25 -28.41
CA GLN A 31 9.79 10.95 -29.79
C GLN A 31 11.02 10.03 -29.90
N ALA A 32 12.02 10.21 -29.02
CA ALA A 32 13.16 9.29 -28.89
C ALA A 32 12.73 7.89 -28.42
N ILE A 33 11.84 7.80 -27.42
CA ILE A 33 11.26 6.53 -26.93
C ILE A 33 10.45 5.82 -28.03
N LYS A 34 9.65 6.56 -28.80
CA LYS A 34 8.89 6.02 -29.95
C LYS A 34 9.78 5.59 -31.13
N GLN A 35 10.96 6.19 -31.29
CA GLN A 35 11.93 5.79 -32.32
C GLN A 35 12.70 4.53 -31.92
N GLU A 36 13.06 4.36 -30.65
CA GLU A 36 13.67 3.12 -30.15
C GLU A 36 12.72 1.92 -30.21
N GLY A 37 11.41 2.13 -29.97
CA GLY A 37 10.39 1.09 -30.11
C GLY A 37 10.19 0.53 -31.54
N LYS A 38 10.78 1.15 -32.58
CA LYS A 38 10.63 0.72 -33.99
C LYS A 38 11.84 -0.02 -34.57
N SER A 39 12.99 -0.07 -33.88
CA SER A 39 14.19 -0.73 -34.38
C SER A 39 14.32 -2.16 -33.84
N GLN A 40 13.51 -3.08 -34.36
CA GLN A 40 13.76 -4.52 -34.18
C GLN A 40 14.96 -4.96 -35.05
N LYS A 41 16.15 -5.06 -34.46
CA LYS A 41 17.21 -5.94 -34.97
C LYS A 41 17.70 -6.90 -33.90
N LYS A 42 17.51 -8.19 -34.18
CA LYS A 42 17.89 -9.35 -33.36
C LYS A 42 19.41 -9.44 -33.18
N ARG A 43 19.85 -9.69 -31.93
CA ARG A 43 20.96 -10.57 -31.43
C ARG A 43 21.63 -9.96 -30.17
N PRO A 44 22.39 -10.74 -29.38
CA PRO A 44 22.01 -11.94 -28.62
C PRO A 44 22.24 -11.73 -27.10
N LEU A 45 21.85 -12.72 -26.29
CA LEU A 45 22.06 -12.77 -24.83
C LEU A 45 23.49 -12.40 -24.41
N ILE A 46 23.62 -11.40 -23.53
CA ILE A 46 24.59 -11.32 -22.41
C ILE A 46 24.11 -10.21 -21.46
N HIS A 47 24.03 -10.58 -20.18
CA HIS A 47 23.80 -9.79 -18.96
C HIS A 47 23.95 -8.28 -19.06
N TRP A 48 22.93 -7.53 -18.59
CA TRP A 48 23.15 -6.16 -18.10
C TRP A 48 22.43 -5.86 -16.78
N PRO A 49 23.13 -5.19 -15.83
CA PRO A 49 22.55 -4.59 -14.62
C PRO A 49 21.98 -3.21 -14.99
N TYR A 50 20.68 -3.12 -15.21
CA TYR A 50 19.99 -1.87 -15.57
C TYR A 50 19.17 -1.26 -14.40
N VAL A 51 19.73 -1.30 -13.19
CA VAL A 51 19.10 -0.69 -12.00
C VAL A 51 19.79 0.63 -11.59
N ALA A 52 20.85 1.06 -12.28
CA ALA A 52 21.63 2.25 -11.87
C ALA A 52 21.30 3.56 -12.63
N SER A 53 20.61 3.54 -13.77
CA SER A 53 20.46 4.76 -14.61
C SER A 53 19.16 5.54 -14.43
N PHE A 54 18.21 5.06 -13.60
CA PHE A 54 16.92 5.74 -13.40
C PHE A 54 16.71 6.31 -11.99
N ILE A 55 17.62 6.04 -11.05
CA ILE A 55 17.60 6.61 -9.69
C ILE A 55 18.01 8.10 -9.69
N GLY A 56 18.74 8.55 -10.73
CA GLY A 56 19.16 9.95 -10.88
C GLY A 56 18.04 10.95 -11.22
N VAL A 57 16.86 10.48 -11.67
CA VAL A 57 15.76 11.37 -12.08
C VAL A 57 14.89 11.80 -10.88
N LEU A 58 15.03 11.15 -9.72
CA LEU A 58 14.31 11.53 -8.49
C LEU A 58 14.89 12.77 -7.76
N LEU A 59 16.03 13.31 -8.21
CA LEU A 59 16.64 14.52 -7.63
C LEU A 59 16.52 15.78 -8.51
N ILE A 60 16.03 15.67 -9.75
CA ILE A 60 15.92 16.83 -10.66
C ILE A 60 14.61 17.61 -10.43
N GLY A 61 13.57 16.97 -9.85
CA GLY A 61 12.31 17.66 -9.51
C GLY A 61 12.44 18.71 -8.41
N ALA A 62 13.36 18.53 -7.45
CA ALA A 62 13.56 19.48 -6.35
C ALA A 62 14.46 20.68 -6.72
N VAL A 63 15.34 20.54 -7.72
CA VAL A 63 16.29 21.60 -8.11
C VAL A 63 15.67 22.59 -9.12
N LEU A 64 14.72 22.16 -9.95
CA LEU A 64 14.04 23.05 -10.90
C LEU A 64 13.12 24.09 -10.21
N ILE A 65 12.62 23.79 -9.00
CA ILE A 65 11.78 24.71 -8.22
C ILE A 65 12.61 25.90 -7.66
N LEU A 66 13.89 25.69 -7.36
CA LEU A 66 14.79 26.72 -6.85
C LEU A 66 15.34 27.65 -7.95
N GLN A 67 15.43 27.20 -9.20
CA GLN A 67 15.83 28.05 -10.33
C GLN A 67 14.67 28.88 -10.91
N LEU A 68 13.42 28.42 -10.78
CA LEU A 68 12.24 29.17 -11.22
C LEU A 68 11.76 30.25 -10.22
N THR A 69 12.32 30.30 -9.02
CA THR A 69 11.96 31.28 -7.97
C THR A 69 12.98 32.41 -7.78
N MET A 70 14.12 32.39 -8.49
CA MET A 70 15.18 33.40 -8.41
C MET A 70 15.38 34.21 -9.71
N ASP A 71 14.31 34.50 -10.46
CA ASP A 71 14.35 35.53 -11.49
C ASP A 71 13.17 36.50 -11.27
N GLY A 72 13.46 37.61 -10.61
CA GLY A 72 12.52 38.72 -10.45
C GLY A 72 12.63 39.67 -11.63
N PRO A 73 11.56 39.99 -12.36
CA PRO A 73 11.63 40.97 -13.42
C PRO A 73 11.40 42.39 -12.87
N GLU A 74 12.39 43.27 -13.05
CA GLU A 74 12.15 44.71 -13.10
C GLU A 74 11.22 45.04 -14.29
N ARG A 75 10.22 45.87 -14.01
CA ARG A 75 9.16 46.31 -14.92
C ARG A 75 9.70 47.14 -16.09
N GLN A 76 9.12 46.97 -17.28
CA GLN A 76 8.62 48.11 -18.08
C GLN A 76 7.54 47.73 -19.11
N ASN A 77 6.43 48.46 -19.02
CA ASN A 77 5.25 48.63 -19.89
C ASN A 77 5.16 47.91 -21.26
N GLY A 78 4.01 47.26 -21.50
CA GLY A 78 3.44 47.10 -22.85
C GLY A 78 2.32 46.05 -22.93
N ASN A 79 1.13 46.48 -23.36
CA ASN A 79 0.02 45.70 -23.96
C ASN A 79 -0.68 44.59 -23.14
N GLN A 80 -1.92 44.89 -22.71
CA GLN A 80 -2.90 43.94 -22.17
C GLN A 80 -3.39 42.86 -23.18
N ALA A 81 -2.93 42.87 -24.43
CA ALA A 81 -3.28 41.86 -25.43
C ALA A 81 -2.29 40.66 -25.46
N ASP A 82 -1.05 40.84 -24.98
CA ASP A 82 -0.03 39.78 -24.98
C ASP A 82 -0.18 38.81 -23.79
N PHE A 83 -0.79 39.26 -22.68
CA PHE A 83 -1.03 38.43 -21.49
C PHE A 83 -2.05 37.31 -21.71
N ALA A 84 -3.08 37.53 -22.54
CA ALA A 84 -4.10 36.52 -22.81
C ALA A 84 -3.49 35.33 -23.58
N GLY A 85 -2.67 35.61 -24.60
CA GLY A 85 -1.99 34.59 -25.40
C GLY A 85 -0.96 33.77 -24.61
N GLU A 86 -0.23 34.41 -23.70
CA GLU A 86 0.73 33.72 -22.82
C GLU A 86 0.03 32.81 -21.80
N SER A 87 -1.11 33.25 -21.24
CA SER A 87 -1.90 32.48 -20.29
C SER A 87 -2.58 31.26 -20.92
N ASP A 88 -3.10 31.38 -22.15
CA ASP A 88 -3.68 30.27 -22.91
C ASP A 88 -2.60 29.23 -23.29
N GLN A 89 -1.43 29.70 -23.72
CA GLN A 89 -0.29 28.82 -24.03
C GLN A 89 0.25 28.12 -22.78
N ARG A 90 0.24 28.78 -21.62
CA ARG A 90 0.61 28.14 -20.35
C ARG A 90 -0.37 27.05 -19.98
N LEU A 91 -1.67 27.33 -20.01
CA LEU A 91 -2.70 26.32 -19.70
C LEU A 91 -2.60 25.09 -20.61
N GLN A 92 -2.44 25.30 -21.92
CA GLN A 92 -2.30 24.19 -22.85
C GLN A 92 -1.04 23.34 -22.59
N ARG A 93 0.09 23.99 -22.24
CA ARG A 93 1.33 23.29 -21.88
C ARG A 93 1.16 22.41 -20.65
N GLU A 94 0.54 22.92 -19.60
CA GLU A 94 0.31 22.16 -18.35
C GLU A 94 -0.60 20.94 -18.59
N ILE A 95 -1.60 21.07 -19.47
CA ILE A 95 -2.48 19.95 -19.82
C ILE A 95 -1.75 18.88 -20.63
N GLU A 96 -0.95 19.28 -21.61
CA GLU A 96 -0.16 18.33 -22.39
C GLU A 96 0.93 17.65 -21.55
N ASP A 97 1.53 18.37 -20.59
CA ASP A 97 2.46 17.77 -19.63
C ASP A 97 1.75 16.74 -18.74
N ALA A 98 0.57 17.07 -18.19
CA ALA A 98 -0.21 16.13 -17.39
C ALA A 98 -0.59 14.85 -18.17
N LYS A 99 -0.94 14.96 -19.46
CA LYS A 99 -1.17 13.80 -20.34
C LYS A 99 0.10 12.98 -20.58
N ALA A 100 1.23 13.64 -20.81
CA ALA A 100 2.51 12.96 -21.00
C ALA A 100 2.92 12.21 -19.72
N GLN A 101 2.74 12.83 -18.56
CA GLN A 101 2.98 12.21 -17.26
C GLN A 101 2.04 11.04 -17.03
N TYR A 102 0.75 11.15 -17.38
CA TYR A 102 -0.19 10.04 -17.30
C TYR A 102 0.30 8.81 -18.06
N ASP A 103 0.64 8.95 -19.34
CA ASP A 103 1.06 7.84 -20.20
C ASP A 103 2.34 7.16 -19.66
N LEU A 104 3.30 7.98 -19.22
CA LEU A 104 4.54 7.49 -18.62
C LEU A 104 4.28 6.73 -17.32
N ARG A 105 3.53 7.32 -16.39
CA ARG A 105 3.24 6.76 -15.07
C ARG A 105 2.36 5.53 -15.16
N LYS A 106 1.38 5.50 -16.06
CA LYS A 106 0.58 4.32 -16.39
C LYS A 106 1.48 3.17 -16.82
N THR A 107 2.43 3.43 -17.72
CA THR A 107 3.38 2.40 -18.19
C THR A 107 4.24 1.87 -17.04
N GLN A 108 4.78 2.77 -16.21
CA GLN A 108 5.56 2.37 -15.04
C GLN A 108 4.75 1.56 -14.02
N ALA A 109 3.48 1.92 -13.80
CA ALA A 109 2.58 1.21 -12.89
C ALA A 109 2.29 -0.21 -13.41
N MET A 110 1.99 -0.36 -14.70
CA MET A 110 1.82 -1.67 -15.34
C MET A 110 3.05 -2.55 -15.18
N GLU A 111 4.24 -2.01 -15.44
CA GLU A 111 5.49 -2.74 -15.31
C GLU A 111 5.77 -3.16 -13.86
N ARG A 112 5.55 -2.27 -12.89
CA ARG A 112 5.76 -2.57 -11.45
C ARG A 112 4.77 -3.59 -10.91
N LEU A 113 3.54 -3.60 -11.40
CA LEU A 113 2.54 -4.60 -11.05
C LEU A 113 2.71 -5.91 -11.83
N GLY A 114 3.56 -5.92 -12.88
CA GLY A 114 3.64 -7.09 -13.76
C GLY A 114 2.38 -7.32 -14.60
N PHE A 115 1.54 -6.31 -14.75
CA PHE A 115 0.25 -6.42 -15.42
C PHE A 115 0.35 -6.04 -16.89
N THR A 116 -0.29 -6.84 -17.74
CA THR A 116 -0.61 -6.40 -19.11
C THR A 116 -1.67 -5.31 -19.08
N GLU A 117 -1.77 -4.49 -20.13
CA GLU A 117 -2.77 -3.42 -20.23
C GLU A 117 -4.20 -3.90 -19.96
N GLY A 118 -4.57 -5.11 -20.42
CA GLY A 118 -5.90 -5.68 -20.16
C GLY A 118 -6.20 -5.90 -18.68
N ILE A 119 -5.21 -6.34 -17.90
CA ILE A 119 -5.36 -6.56 -16.44
C ILE A 119 -5.28 -5.22 -15.71
N PHE A 120 -4.36 -4.34 -16.12
CA PHE A 120 -4.24 -3.03 -15.51
C PHE A 120 -5.54 -2.21 -15.66
N ASN A 121 -6.19 -2.26 -16.82
CA ASN A 121 -7.44 -1.54 -17.04
C ASN A 121 -8.63 -2.04 -16.18
N SER A 122 -8.53 -3.20 -15.51
CA SER A 122 -9.53 -3.64 -14.54
C SER A 122 -9.26 -3.14 -13.11
N THR A 123 -8.12 -2.51 -12.85
CA THR A 123 -7.79 -1.93 -11.55
C THR A 123 -8.58 -0.65 -11.28
N GLY A 124 -8.88 -0.39 -10.00
CA GLY A 124 -9.27 0.91 -9.47
C GLY A 124 -8.25 2.00 -9.80
N ILE A 125 -6.95 1.69 -9.77
CA ILE A 125 -5.86 2.62 -10.16
C ILE A 125 -6.11 3.17 -11.58
N ALA A 126 -6.30 2.29 -12.57
CA ALA A 126 -6.51 2.70 -13.96
C ALA A 126 -7.81 3.50 -14.13
N ARG A 127 -8.89 3.05 -13.48
CA ARG A 127 -10.19 3.72 -13.52
C ARG A 127 -10.11 5.14 -12.95
N ASP A 128 -9.50 5.30 -11.78
CA ASP A 128 -9.48 6.56 -11.07
C ASP A 128 -8.49 7.53 -11.72
N ALA A 129 -7.36 7.04 -12.25
CA ALA A 129 -6.45 7.84 -13.05
C ALA A 129 -7.10 8.32 -14.37
N GLY A 130 -7.89 7.45 -15.03
CA GLY A 130 -8.63 7.82 -16.24
C GLY A 130 -9.70 8.89 -15.98
N ARG A 131 -10.39 8.82 -14.82
CA ARG A 131 -11.33 9.87 -14.38
C ARG A 131 -10.61 11.19 -14.14
N GLN A 132 -9.45 11.15 -13.49
CA GLN A 132 -8.67 12.34 -13.19
C GLN A 132 -8.12 12.99 -14.46
N LEU A 133 -7.66 12.19 -15.43
CA LEU A 133 -7.28 12.70 -16.75
C LEU A 133 -8.46 13.36 -17.47
N THR A 134 -9.64 12.73 -17.43
CA THR A 134 -10.87 13.30 -18.01
C THR A 134 -11.23 14.63 -17.33
N TYR A 135 -11.02 14.74 -16.01
CA TYR A 135 -11.20 15.99 -15.28
C TYR A 135 -10.25 17.08 -15.81
N ILE A 136 -8.95 16.78 -15.96
CA ILE A 136 -7.94 17.68 -16.51
C ILE A 136 -8.35 18.19 -17.91
N GLU A 137 -8.76 17.27 -18.79
CA GLU A 137 -9.20 17.61 -20.15
C GLU A 137 -10.49 18.45 -20.19
N SER A 138 -11.28 18.45 -19.12
CA SER A 138 -12.48 19.27 -18.99
C SER A 138 -12.21 20.71 -18.55
N ILE A 139 -11.06 20.98 -17.91
CA ILE A 139 -10.75 22.28 -17.29
C ILE A 139 -10.79 23.45 -18.29
N PRO A 140 -10.27 23.34 -19.54
CA PRO A 140 -10.33 24.43 -20.51
C PRO A 140 -11.75 24.94 -20.79
N LYS A 141 -12.74 24.04 -20.73
CA LYS A 141 -14.15 24.32 -21.05
C LYS A 141 -14.88 25.09 -19.94
N ARG A 142 -14.26 25.26 -18.76
CA ARG A 142 -14.89 25.89 -17.61
C ARG A 142 -14.80 27.41 -17.68
N ASP A 143 -15.79 28.09 -17.12
CA ASP A 143 -15.85 29.55 -17.10
C ASP A 143 -15.07 30.13 -15.90
N PHE A 144 -13.74 30.07 -16.00
CA PHE A 144 -12.78 30.61 -15.01
C PHE A 144 -11.57 31.22 -15.72
N SER A 145 -10.81 32.06 -15.00
CA SER A 145 -9.55 32.60 -15.53
C SER A 145 -8.52 31.50 -15.78
N ASN A 146 -7.58 31.75 -16.70
CA ASN A 146 -6.56 30.78 -17.07
C ASN A 146 -5.58 30.49 -15.93
N GLU A 147 -5.29 31.47 -15.08
CA GLU A 147 -4.42 31.29 -13.91
C GLU A 147 -5.03 30.26 -12.96
N ARG A 148 -6.35 30.39 -12.69
CA ARG A 148 -7.07 29.44 -11.83
C ARG A 148 -7.18 28.06 -12.47
N LYS A 149 -7.33 27.99 -13.79
CA LYS A 149 -7.33 26.73 -14.54
C LYS A 149 -5.97 26.04 -14.48
N VAL A 150 -4.87 26.78 -14.59
CA VAL A 150 -3.50 26.25 -14.45
C VAL A 150 -3.31 25.62 -13.06
N GLU A 151 -3.67 26.32 -11.99
CA GLU A 151 -3.60 25.77 -10.63
C GLU A 151 -4.40 24.47 -10.47
N TRP A 152 -5.57 24.39 -11.12
CA TRP A 152 -6.40 23.19 -11.10
C TRP A 152 -5.78 22.04 -11.88
N VAL A 153 -5.14 22.30 -13.01
CA VAL A 153 -4.40 21.28 -13.78
C VAL A 153 -3.23 20.76 -12.96
N GLN A 154 -2.45 21.65 -12.34
CA GLN A 154 -1.29 21.27 -11.52
C GLN A 154 -1.70 20.38 -10.35
N ARG A 155 -2.69 20.80 -9.55
CA ARG A 155 -3.21 19.98 -8.45
C ARG A 155 -3.73 18.64 -8.95
N ALA A 156 -4.44 18.64 -10.08
CA ALA A 156 -4.98 17.42 -10.63
C ALA A 156 -3.89 16.46 -11.16
N SER A 157 -2.77 17.01 -11.65
CA SER A 157 -1.59 16.25 -12.08
C SER A 157 -0.83 15.64 -10.89
N ASP A 158 -0.76 16.35 -9.76
CA ASP A 158 -0.20 15.82 -8.52
C ASP A 158 -1.03 14.64 -8.00
N GLU A 159 -2.36 14.81 -7.97
CA GLU A 159 -3.30 13.74 -7.60
C GLU A 159 -3.21 12.55 -8.58
N LEU A 160 -3.04 12.81 -9.88
CA LEU A 160 -2.83 11.76 -10.87
C LEU A 160 -1.57 10.93 -10.58
N THR A 161 -0.50 11.60 -10.15
CA THR A 161 0.75 10.93 -9.74
C THR A 161 0.53 10.07 -8.50
N GLN A 162 -0.25 10.53 -7.54
CA GLN A 162 -0.61 9.76 -6.34
C GLN A 162 -1.48 8.54 -6.67
N ILE A 163 -2.49 8.70 -7.53
CA ILE A 163 -3.35 7.59 -7.96
C ILE A 163 -2.52 6.50 -8.65
N LEU A 164 -1.61 6.88 -9.56
CA LEU A 164 -0.77 5.95 -10.31
C LEU A 164 0.40 5.36 -9.51
N ALA A 165 0.61 5.76 -8.27
CA ALA A 165 1.62 5.16 -7.40
C ALA A 165 1.16 3.75 -6.97
N THR A 166 1.89 2.73 -7.40
CA THR A 166 1.67 1.33 -6.96
C THR A 166 2.12 1.13 -5.51
N PRO A 167 1.69 0.06 -4.82
CA PRO A 167 2.18 -0.25 -3.48
C PRO A 167 3.70 -0.28 -3.36
N ASP A 168 4.40 -0.85 -4.36
CA ASP A 168 5.87 -0.78 -4.45
C ASP A 168 6.43 0.65 -4.41
N VAL A 169 5.80 1.59 -5.14
CA VAL A 169 6.19 3.01 -5.13
C VAL A 169 5.92 3.63 -3.76
N MET A 170 4.75 3.35 -3.19
CA MET A 170 4.35 3.89 -1.89
C MET A 170 5.32 3.46 -0.79
N MET A 171 5.64 2.17 -0.71
CA MET A 171 6.60 1.63 0.27
C MET A 171 8.01 2.23 0.08
N LYS A 172 8.50 2.32 -1.15
CA LYS A 172 9.83 2.92 -1.44
C LYS A 172 9.92 4.40 -1.12
N ASN A 173 8.79 5.12 -1.13
CA ASN A 173 8.71 6.53 -0.80
C ASN A 173 8.52 6.77 0.70
N LEU A 174 8.13 5.74 1.47
CA LEU A 174 7.94 5.80 2.91
C LEU A 174 9.30 5.77 3.65
N LYS A 175 10.03 6.90 3.61
CA LYS A 175 11.40 7.01 4.15
C LYS A 175 11.49 7.74 5.49
N ALA A 176 10.54 8.62 5.77
CA ALA A 176 10.50 9.44 6.98
C ALA A 176 9.25 9.12 7.80
N PRO A 177 9.29 9.31 9.14
CA PRO A 177 8.12 9.25 10.00
C PRO A 177 7.00 10.15 9.51
N LEU A 178 5.83 9.57 9.27
CA LEU A 178 4.60 10.28 8.96
C LEU A 178 3.97 10.84 10.24
N THR A 179 3.28 11.98 10.14
CA THR A 179 2.34 12.38 11.20
C THR A 179 1.16 11.40 11.27
N LYS A 180 0.34 11.48 12.32
CA LYS A 180 -0.85 10.61 12.44
C LYS A 180 -1.82 10.81 11.28
N GLU A 181 -2.03 12.05 10.84
CA GLU A 181 -2.93 12.39 9.74
C GLU A 181 -2.38 11.89 8.39
N GLU A 182 -1.08 12.06 8.16
CA GLU A 182 -0.41 11.54 6.97
C GLU A 182 -0.45 10.00 6.93
N ALA A 183 -0.24 9.36 8.08
CA ALA A 183 -0.31 7.91 8.23
C ALA A 183 -1.72 7.38 7.95
N GLU A 184 -2.77 8.05 8.42
CA GLU A 184 -4.15 7.64 8.17
C GLU A 184 -4.47 7.65 6.66
N VAL A 185 -4.10 8.74 5.96
CA VAL A 185 -4.30 8.86 4.51
C VAL A 185 -3.47 7.83 3.75
N TRP A 186 -2.20 7.66 4.13
CA TRP A 186 -1.30 6.74 3.46
C TRP A 186 -1.76 5.28 3.59
N VAL A 187 -2.17 4.86 4.80
CA VAL A 187 -2.64 3.50 5.06
C VAL A 187 -3.97 3.22 4.36
N ASP A 188 -4.90 4.19 4.35
CA ASP A 188 -6.16 4.05 3.61
C ASP A 188 -5.92 3.83 2.10
N ASP A 189 -5.03 4.62 1.50
CA ASP A 189 -4.67 4.49 0.09
C ASP A 189 -3.94 3.16 -0.20
N PHE A 190 -2.99 2.78 0.67
CA PHE A 190 -2.21 1.54 0.51
C PHE A 190 -3.13 0.32 0.56
N ILE A 191 -4.01 0.25 1.56
CA ILE A 191 -4.95 -0.87 1.73
C ILE A 191 -5.89 -0.97 0.53
N LYS A 192 -6.45 0.15 0.07
CA LYS A 192 -7.34 0.15 -1.09
C LYS A 192 -6.66 -0.36 -2.36
N LYS A 193 -5.41 0.04 -2.59
CA LYS A 193 -4.63 -0.40 -3.76
C LYS A 193 -4.26 -1.88 -3.68
N GLU A 194 -3.82 -2.36 -2.53
CA GLU A 194 -3.57 -3.79 -2.31
C GLU A 194 -4.84 -4.63 -2.50
N GLN A 195 -5.95 -4.25 -1.86
CA GLN A 195 -7.23 -4.96 -2.01
C GLN A 195 -7.76 -4.96 -3.45
N ASP A 196 -7.39 -3.96 -4.26
CA ASP A 196 -7.73 -3.90 -5.68
C ASP A 196 -6.85 -4.81 -6.55
N ILE A 197 -5.57 -5.00 -6.21
CA ILE A 197 -4.63 -5.79 -7.03
C ILE A 197 -4.54 -7.27 -6.62
N LEU A 198 -4.72 -7.60 -5.34
CA LEU A 198 -4.57 -8.95 -4.79
C LEU A 198 -5.47 -9.97 -5.54
N PRO A 199 -6.79 -9.74 -5.72
CA PRO A 199 -7.64 -10.66 -6.46
C PRO A 199 -7.23 -10.84 -7.94
N LEU A 200 -6.62 -9.82 -8.54
CA LEU A 200 -6.15 -9.90 -9.94
C LEU A 200 -4.93 -10.80 -10.08
N TYR A 201 -4.04 -10.82 -9.08
CA TYR A 201 -2.95 -11.78 -9.02
C TYR A 201 -3.49 -13.21 -8.86
N GLU A 202 -4.45 -13.42 -7.95
CA GLU A 202 -5.08 -14.73 -7.76
C GLU A 202 -5.74 -15.23 -9.05
N ASP A 203 -6.55 -14.40 -9.69
CA ASP A 203 -7.25 -14.77 -10.93
C ASP A 203 -6.28 -15.14 -12.05
N GLU A 204 -5.19 -14.38 -12.19
CA GLU A 204 -4.22 -14.65 -13.26
C GLU A 204 -3.33 -15.86 -12.95
N LEU A 205 -2.86 -16.03 -11.71
CA LEU A 205 -2.08 -17.20 -11.30
C LEU A 205 -2.88 -18.49 -11.38
N ASN A 206 -4.14 -18.48 -10.95
CA ASN A 206 -4.97 -19.68 -10.90
C ASN A 206 -5.41 -20.18 -12.29
N LYS A 207 -5.33 -19.34 -13.34
CA LYS A 207 -5.46 -19.79 -14.74
C LYS A 207 -4.29 -20.67 -15.20
N HIS A 208 -3.19 -20.64 -14.46
CA HIS A 208 -1.91 -21.25 -14.77
C HIS A 208 -1.52 -22.31 -13.71
N GLY A 209 -2.52 -23.04 -13.20
CA GLY A 209 -2.38 -24.08 -12.18
C GLY A 209 -1.27 -25.09 -12.44
N GLU A 210 -1.10 -25.50 -13.70
CA GLU A 210 -0.07 -26.42 -14.15
C GLU A 210 1.36 -25.96 -13.82
N TYR A 211 1.56 -24.65 -13.64
CA TYR A 211 2.85 -24.05 -13.39
C TYR A 211 3.16 -23.92 -11.90
N TRP A 212 2.20 -23.61 -11.04
CA TRP A 212 2.48 -23.42 -9.61
C TRP A 212 2.20 -24.66 -8.75
N LYS A 213 1.33 -25.59 -9.19
CA LYS A 213 1.01 -26.81 -8.44
C LYS A 213 2.22 -27.68 -8.07
N PRO A 214 3.26 -27.82 -8.91
CA PRO A 214 4.45 -28.59 -8.53
C PRO A 214 5.21 -28.05 -7.31
N TYR A 215 4.92 -26.81 -6.89
CA TYR A 215 5.57 -26.15 -5.75
C TYR A 215 4.71 -26.19 -4.49
N VAL A 216 3.59 -26.91 -4.52
CA VAL A 216 2.80 -27.19 -3.32
C VAL A 216 3.32 -28.48 -2.70
N GLU A 217 3.91 -28.36 -1.51
CA GLU A 217 4.46 -29.49 -0.75
C GLU A 217 3.81 -29.52 0.63
N ASN A 218 3.28 -30.69 1.02
CA ASN A 218 2.63 -30.89 2.33
C ASN A 218 1.50 -29.88 2.65
N GLY A 219 0.79 -29.39 1.61
CA GLY A 219 -0.28 -28.40 1.78
C GLY A 219 0.21 -26.95 1.88
N GLU A 220 1.51 -26.70 1.70
CA GLU A 220 2.09 -25.36 1.74
C GLU A 220 2.71 -24.99 0.39
N PHE A 221 2.60 -23.71 0.02
CA PHE A 221 3.20 -23.20 -1.21
C PHE A 221 4.65 -22.79 -0.98
N ASN A 222 5.59 -23.41 -1.70
CA ASN A 222 7.01 -23.11 -1.61
C ASN A 222 7.38 -21.91 -2.51
N MET A 223 7.11 -20.70 -2.01
CA MET A 223 7.40 -19.45 -2.72
C MET A 223 8.89 -19.29 -3.06
N LYS A 224 9.78 -19.81 -2.20
CA LYS A 224 11.22 -19.75 -2.45
C LYS A 224 11.56 -20.51 -3.72
N GLU A 225 11.12 -21.76 -3.87
CA GLU A 225 11.41 -22.54 -5.08
C GLU A 225 10.72 -21.96 -6.32
N PHE A 226 9.48 -21.50 -6.17
CA PHE A 226 8.75 -20.82 -7.24
C PHE A 226 9.54 -19.60 -7.78
N ASN A 227 10.20 -18.84 -6.91
CA ASN A 227 11.00 -17.67 -7.27
C ASN A 227 12.36 -18.01 -7.94
N HIS A 228 12.95 -19.18 -7.67
CA HIS A 228 14.27 -19.54 -8.19
C HIS A 228 14.25 -20.12 -9.62
N MET A 229 13.09 -20.51 -10.14
CA MET A 229 13.01 -21.12 -11.47
C MET A 229 13.06 -20.05 -12.57
N LYS A 230 14.19 -20.01 -13.29
CA LYS A 230 14.40 -19.16 -14.45
C LYS A 230 14.27 -19.98 -15.73
N ASN A 231 13.23 -19.71 -16.52
CA ASN A 231 13.02 -19.99 -17.96
C ASN A 231 11.98 -21.06 -18.32
N ASP A 232 11.25 -21.61 -17.35
CA ASP A 232 10.22 -22.64 -17.60
C ASP A 232 8.79 -22.08 -17.71
N TYR A 233 8.60 -20.79 -17.42
CA TYR A 233 7.30 -20.13 -17.48
C TYR A 233 7.09 -19.28 -18.74
N PRO A 234 5.84 -19.16 -19.22
CA PRO A 234 5.43 -18.12 -20.15
C PRO A 234 5.94 -16.74 -19.67
N PRO A 235 6.50 -15.89 -20.55
CA PRO A 235 7.01 -14.57 -20.16
C PRO A 235 6.03 -13.71 -19.36
N LYS A 236 4.72 -13.91 -19.55
CA LYS A 236 3.67 -13.23 -18.80
C LYS A 236 3.68 -13.56 -17.30
N LEU A 237 3.92 -14.82 -16.93
CA LEU A 237 3.99 -15.24 -15.53
C LEU A 237 5.24 -14.71 -14.81
N TRP A 238 6.33 -14.48 -15.55
CA TRP A 238 7.52 -13.85 -14.99
C TRP A 238 7.28 -12.41 -14.57
N LEU A 239 6.64 -11.62 -15.45
CA LEU A 239 6.26 -10.25 -15.13
C LEU A 239 5.33 -10.22 -13.92
N LEU A 240 4.32 -11.10 -13.90
CA LEU A 240 3.37 -11.23 -12.79
C LEU A 240 4.08 -11.57 -11.48
N ARG A 241 5.02 -12.54 -11.49
CA ARG A 241 5.83 -12.92 -10.33
C ARG A 241 6.66 -11.74 -9.80
N ASP A 242 7.31 -11.01 -10.70
CA ASP A 242 8.09 -9.83 -10.30
C ASP A 242 7.17 -8.76 -9.69
N GLY A 243 5.95 -8.60 -10.22
CA GLY A 243 4.90 -7.77 -9.63
C GLY A 243 4.51 -8.19 -8.22
N ILE A 244 4.22 -9.47 -8.01
CA ILE A 244 3.89 -10.06 -6.71
C ILE A 244 4.98 -9.74 -5.69
N PHE A 245 6.25 -10.01 -6.03
CA PHE A 245 7.36 -9.76 -5.11
C PHE A 245 7.55 -8.27 -4.81
N ASN A 246 7.55 -7.40 -5.83
CA ASN A 246 7.83 -5.98 -5.63
C ASN A 246 6.72 -5.25 -4.84
N ASN A 247 5.48 -5.71 -4.94
CA ASN A 247 4.34 -5.09 -4.25
C ASN A 247 4.03 -5.80 -2.91
N ALA A 248 5.00 -6.48 -2.29
CA ALA A 248 4.81 -7.14 -1.00
C ALA A 248 3.61 -8.10 -0.98
N VAL A 249 3.40 -8.89 -2.05
CA VAL A 249 2.32 -9.88 -2.08
C VAL A 249 2.87 -11.25 -1.68
N LYS A 250 2.27 -11.84 -0.66
CA LYS A 250 2.51 -13.21 -0.21
C LYS A 250 1.50 -14.14 -0.87
N LEU A 251 1.97 -15.31 -1.30
CA LEU A 251 1.14 -16.38 -1.85
C LEU A 251 0.98 -17.51 -0.83
N SER A 252 -0.25 -18.00 -0.66
CA SER A 252 -0.58 -19.19 0.13
C SER A 252 -1.42 -20.16 -0.68
N TYR A 253 -1.30 -21.45 -0.40
CA TYR A 253 -2.16 -22.47 -1.01
C TYR A 253 -3.35 -22.77 -0.10
N ASN A 254 -4.55 -22.71 -0.67
CA ASN A 254 -5.77 -23.17 -0.02
C ASN A 254 -6.13 -24.56 -0.57
N SER A 255 -6.05 -25.57 0.29
CA SER A 255 -6.32 -26.98 -0.05
C SER A 255 -7.81 -27.30 -0.22
N GLU A 256 -8.70 -26.52 0.38
CA GLU A 256 -10.16 -26.70 0.25
C GLU A 256 -10.64 -26.26 -1.13
N THR A 257 -10.07 -25.17 -1.65
CA THR A 257 -10.45 -24.62 -2.96
C THR A 257 -9.51 -25.04 -4.09
N ASP A 258 -8.36 -25.66 -3.76
CA ASP A 258 -7.27 -26.01 -4.67
C ASP A 258 -6.75 -24.80 -5.48
N ARG A 259 -6.54 -23.68 -4.78
CA ARG A 259 -6.16 -22.38 -5.38
C ARG A 259 -5.04 -21.70 -4.59
N LEU A 260 -4.30 -20.84 -5.29
CA LEU A 260 -3.47 -19.84 -4.63
C LEU A 260 -4.31 -18.64 -4.21
N GLU A 261 -4.07 -18.19 -2.99
CA GLU A 261 -4.61 -16.97 -2.40
C GLU A 261 -3.46 -15.99 -2.14
N THR A 262 -3.80 -14.72 -2.06
CA THR A 262 -2.86 -13.62 -1.91
C THR A 262 -3.17 -12.81 -0.65
N THR A 263 -2.11 -12.38 0.03
CA THR A 263 -2.20 -11.45 1.17
C THR A 263 -0.96 -10.55 1.20
N LEU A 264 -0.89 -9.62 2.14
CA LEU A 264 0.29 -8.79 2.36
C LEU A 264 1.44 -9.62 2.93
N ASP A 265 2.60 -9.56 2.29
CA ASP A 265 3.89 -10.00 2.83
C ASP A 265 4.40 -8.95 3.83
N VAL A 266 3.95 -9.08 5.08
CA VAL A 266 4.32 -8.17 6.18
C VAL A 266 5.83 -8.17 6.44
N GLU A 267 6.50 -9.32 6.26
CA GLU A 267 7.95 -9.41 6.46
C GLU A 267 8.70 -8.61 5.40
N TYR A 268 8.33 -8.79 4.13
CA TYR A 268 8.89 -8.01 3.04
C TYR A 268 8.57 -6.52 3.19
N PHE A 269 7.31 -6.18 3.51
CA PHE A 269 6.89 -4.81 3.81
C PHE A 269 7.83 -4.15 4.82
N ARG A 270 8.02 -4.77 5.99
CA ARG A 270 8.89 -4.27 7.08
C ARG A 270 10.37 -4.24 6.71
N MET A 271 10.79 -5.03 5.73
CA MET A 271 12.17 -5.04 5.25
C MET A 271 12.46 -3.87 4.33
N ILE A 272 11.48 -3.44 3.52
CA ILE A 272 11.69 -2.39 2.52
C ILE A 272 11.23 -1.00 2.98
N THR A 273 10.34 -0.93 3.97
CA THR A 273 9.94 0.32 4.61
C THR A 273 10.87 0.64 5.78
N ASN A 274 11.02 1.92 6.08
CA ASN A 274 11.66 2.31 7.33
C ASN A 274 10.70 1.96 8.49
N ARG A 275 11.14 1.15 9.46
CA ARG A 275 10.32 0.69 10.60
C ARG A 275 9.76 1.83 11.45
N GLU A 276 10.40 3.00 11.43
CA GLU A 276 9.93 4.18 12.16
C GLU A 276 9.06 5.10 11.28
N ALA A 277 8.87 4.76 10.00
CA ALA A 277 8.16 5.64 9.07
C ALA A 277 6.64 5.62 9.26
N LEU A 278 6.08 4.48 9.68
CA LEU A 278 4.66 4.36 9.99
C LEU A 278 4.50 4.19 11.51
N PRO A 279 3.64 4.99 12.18
CA PRO A 279 3.39 4.77 13.60
C PRO A 279 2.76 3.39 13.83
N GLU A 280 3.12 2.75 14.94
CA GLU A 280 2.87 1.34 15.18
C GLU A 280 1.38 0.96 15.08
N GLY A 281 0.47 1.75 15.65
CA GLY A 281 -0.97 1.51 15.59
C GLY A 281 -1.54 1.52 14.17
N TYR A 282 -0.98 2.32 13.26
CA TYR A 282 -1.37 2.35 11.85
C TYR A 282 -0.82 1.13 11.09
N GLU A 283 0.41 0.73 11.37
CA GLU A 283 0.99 -0.51 10.81
C GLU A 283 0.19 -1.72 11.27
N LEU A 284 -0.13 -1.80 12.55
CA LEU A 284 -0.89 -2.90 13.13
C LEU A 284 -2.30 -2.95 12.56
N TYR A 285 -2.98 -1.80 12.45
CA TYR A 285 -4.27 -1.72 11.75
C TYR A 285 -4.18 -2.29 10.34
N MET A 286 -3.19 -1.85 9.54
CA MET A 286 -2.97 -2.33 8.19
C MET A 286 -2.80 -3.85 8.13
N ILE A 287 -1.96 -4.42 8.99
CA ILE A 287 -1.74 -5.87 9.06
C ILE A 287 -3.05 -6.61 9.37
N THR A 288 -3.84 -6.13 10.34
CA THR A 288 -5.12 -6.79 10.69
C THR A 288 -6.15 -6.78 9.55
N ARG A 289 -6.07 -5.83 8.61
CA ARG A 289 -6.96 -5.78 7.44
C ARG A 289 -6.66 -6.87 6.41
N PHE A 290 -5.40 -7.29 6.30
CA PHE A 290 -4.98 -8.33 5.34
C PHE A 290 -5.01 -9.75 5.91
N ASP A 291 -5.18 -9.87 7.22
CA ASP A 291 -5.32 -11.14 7.92
C ASP A 291 -6.52 -11.08 8.88
N PRO A 292 -7.78 -11.06 8.38
CA PRO A 292 -8.95 -10.95 9.24
C PRO A 292 -9.26 -12.29 9.93
N VAL A 293 -9.48 -12.26 11.26
CA VAL A 293 -9.91 -13.44 12.05
C VAL A 293 -11.44 -13.61 12.07
N ILE A 294 -12.18 -12.55 11.74
CA ILE A 294 -13.63 -12.57 11.56
C ILE A 294 -13.92 -12.49 10.07
N LYS A 295 -14.56 -13.52 9.52
CA LYS A 295 -14.93 -13.61 8.10
C LYS A 295 -16.44 -13.82 7.98
N ALA A 296 -17.10 -13.02 7.16
CA ALA A 296 -18.56 -13.03 7.01
C ALA A 296 -19.35 -12.90 8.34
N GLY A 297 -18.76 -12.22 9.33
CA GLY A 297 -19.34 -12.08 10.67
C GLY A 297 -19.14 -13.27 11.58
N GLU A 298 -18.35 -14.28 11.19
CA GLU A 298 -18.05 -15.44 12.01
C GLU A 298 -16.56 -15.51 12.36
N PHE A 299 -16.24 -15.93 13.58
CA PHE A 299 -14.88 -16.25 13.97
C PHE A 299 -14.52 -17.64 13.43
N THR A 300 -13.44 -17.71 12.65
CA THR A 300 -13.03 -18.96 11.96
C THR A 300 -11.62 -19.43 12.34
N GLY A 301 -10.98 -18.77 13.31
CA GLY A 301 -9.64 -19.09 13.78
C GLY A 301 -9.64 -20.03 14.98
N THR A 302 -8.45 -20.19 15.55
CA THR A 302 -8.21 -20.85 16.85
C THR A 302 -8.36 -19.86 18.00
N TRP A 303 -8.78 -20.31 19.18
CA TRP A 303 -8.90 -19.43 20.34
C TRP A 303 -7.61 -18.67 20.67
N LYS A 304 -6.43 -19.25 20.41
CA LYS A 304 -5.16 -18.53 20.53
C LYS A 304 -5.04 -17.36 19.54
N GLU A 305 -5.47 -17.53 18.30
CA GLU A 305 -5.48 -16.43 17.32
C GLU A 305 -6.47 -15.33 17.72
N ALA A 306 -7.65 -15.69 18.26
CA ALA A 306 -8.58 -14.70 18.81
C ALA A 306 -7.96 -13.94 20.00
N ALA A 307 -7.26 -14.65 20.89
CA ALA A 307 -6.56 -14.08 22.02
C ALA A 307 -5.51 -13.05 21.59
N ASP A 308 -4.62 -13.44 20.68
CA ASP A 308 -3.56 -12.58 20.16
C ASP A 308 -4.18 -11.36 19.44
N ARG A 309 -5.23 -11.57 18.63
CA ARG A 309 -5.90 -10.50 17.90
C ARG A 309 -6.62 -9.51 18.81
N LEU A 310 -7.19 -9.95 19.94
CA LEU A 310 -7.75 -9.03 20.94
C LEU A 310 -6.70 -8.07 21.50
N MET A 311 -5.46 -8.54 21.68
CA MET A 311 -4.35 -7.69 22.15
C MET A 311 -3.92 -6.71 21.05
N ASP A 312 -3.86 -7.17 19.80
CA ASP A 312 -3.56 -6.29 18.67
C ASP A 312 -4.61 -5.18 18.53
N TYR A 313 -5.90 -5.52 18.64
CA TYR A 313 -6.98 -4.55 18.61
C TYR A 313 -6.94 -3.58 19.80
N GLU A 314 -6.68 -4.06 21.02
CA GLU A 314 -6.49 -3.15 22.17
C GLU A 314 -5.36 -2.16 21.91
N LYS A 315 -4.24 -2.63 21.36
CA LYS A 315 -3.10 -1.80 21.04
C LYS A 315 -3.44 -0.73 20.00
N ILE A 316 -4.15 -1.10 18.93
CA ILE A 316 -4.65 -0.14 17.94
C ILE A 316 -5.59 0.88 18.60
N LEU A 317 -6.53 0.43 19.43
CA LEU A 317 -7.49 1.30 20.12
C LEU A 317 -6.83 2.28 21.11
N LYS A 318 -5.67 1.91 21.66
CA LYS A 318 -4.86 2.78 22.52
C LYS A 318 -4.06 3.81 21.71
N GLU A 319 -3.44 3.39 20.63
CA GLU A 319 -2.49 4.24 19.89
C GLU A 319 -3.16 5.20 18.91
N LEU A 320 -4.26 4.80 18.29
CA LEU A 320 -4.97 5.65 17.34
C LEU A 320 -5.80 6.74 18.06
N PRO A 321 -5.88 7.95 17.47
CA PRO A 321 -6.74 9.03 17.97
C PRO A 321 -8.22 8.61 18.05
N ASP A 322 -8.96 9.22 18.97
CA ASP A 322 -10.38 8.92 19.18
C ASP A 322 -11.26 9.25 17.95
N ASP A 323 -10.84 10.20 17.12
CA ASP A 323 -11.52 10.62 15.90
C ASP A 323 -11.06 9.87 14.63
N SER A 324 -10.07 8.99 14.74
CA SER A 324 -9.59 8.18 13.61
C SER A 324 -10.67 7.20 13.13
N ARG A 325 -10.89 7.14 11.82
CA ARG A 325 -11.88 6.21 11.23
C ARG A 325 -11.52 4.76 11.51
N PHE A 326 -10.23 4.44 11.44
CA PHE A 326 -9.70 3.09 11.68
C PHE A 326 -9.98 2.61 13.10
N ARG A 327 -9.92 3.53 14.08
CA ARG A 327 -10.22 3.21 15.47
C ARG A 327 -11.68 2.79 15.65
N VAL A 328 -12.61 3.48 14.98
CA VAL A 328 -14.03 3.13 15.01
C VAL A 328 -14.27 1.75 14.39
N GLU A 329 -13.63 1.46 13.26
CA GLU A 329 -13.71 0.15 12.59
C GLU A 329 -13.19 -0.97 13.49
N VAL A 330 -12.00 -0.79 14.07
CA VAL A 330 -11.39 -1.77 14.99
C VAL A 330 -12.21 -1.94 16.25
N LYS A 331 -12.84 -0.88 16.78
CA LYS A 331 -13.68 -0.98 17.98
C LYS A 331 -14.83 -1.95 17.76
N HIS A 332 -15.46 -1.92 16.59
CA HIS A 332 -16.56 -2.82 16.27
C HIS A 332 -16.10 -4.28 16.22
N GLU A 333 -14.96 -4.55 15.58
CA GLU A 333 -14.41 -5.90 15.50
C GLU A 333 -13.89 -6.41 16.83
N TYR A 334 -13.27 -5.54 17.63
CA TYR A 334 -12.87 -5.85 19.00
C TYR A 334 -14.07 -6.27 19.85
N ASP A 335 -15.17 -5.52 19.77
CA ASP A 335 -16.39 -5.82 20.52
C ASP A 335 -16.97 -7.18 20.13
N LEU A 336 -17.04 -7.44 18.83
CA LEU A 336 -17.53 -8.70 18.30
C LEU A 336 -16.62 -9.88 18.67
N LEU A 337 -15.31 -9.72 18.51
CA LEU A 337 -14.34 -10.77 18.83
C LEU A 337 -14.34 -11.07 20.33
N TYR A 338 -14.42 -10.05 21.18
CA TYR A 338 -14.46 -10.22 22.63
C TYR A 338 -15.71 -10.98 23.05
N GLN A 339 -16.86 -10.67 22.44
CA GLN A 339 -18.10 -11.42 22.67
C GLN A 339 -17.95 -12.88 22.24
N TYR A 340 -17.40 -13.17 21.06
CA TYR A 340 -17.13 -14.55 20.68
C TYR A 340 -16.16 -15.24 21.64
N PHE A 341 -15.16 -14.52 22.13
CA PHE A 341 -14.16 -15.03 23.06
C PHE A 341 -14.71 -15.37 24.45
N THR A 342 -15.77 -14.68 24.88
CA THR A 342 -16.34 -14.80 26.23
C THR A 342 -17.68 -15.52 26.27
N ASP A 343 -18.44 -15.54 25.18
CA ASP A 343 -19.76 -16.17 25.11
C ASP A 343 -19.80 -17.36 24.13
N GLY A 344 -18.78 -17.50 23.27
CA GLY A 344 -18.78 -18.44 22.16
C GLY A 344 -19.71 -18.03 21.02
N ASN A 345 -19.79 -18.88 20.00
CA ASN A 345 -20.80 -18.78 18.95
C ASN A 345 -21.42 -20.14 18.64
N VAL A 346 -22.38 -20.19 17.71
CA VAL A 346 -23.12 -21.42 17.37
C VAL A 346 -22.21 -22.53 16.83
N TYR A 347 -21.10 -22.17 16.18
CA TYR A 347 -20.15 -23.11 15.56
C TYR A 347 -18.96 -23.42 16.47
N GLN A 348 -18.65 -22.53 17.41
CA GLN A 348 -17.56 -22.63 18.38
C GLN A 348 -18.08 -22.22 19.77
N PRO A 349 -18.89 -23.09 20.42
CA PRO A 349 -19.31 -22.84 21.79
C PRO A 349 -18.10 -22.89 22.72
N ILE A 350 -18.14 -22.12 23.81
CA ILE A 350 -17.10 -22.21 24.85
C ILE A 350 -17.45 -23.22 25.95
N PHE A 351 -18.72 -23.64 26.02
CA PHE A 351 -19.21 -24.65 26.96
C PHE A 351 -19.59 -25.92 26.21
N ASP A 352 -19.29 -27.07 26.80
CA ASP A 352 -19.68 -28.38 26.30
C ASP A 352 -21.17 -28.69 26.55
N GLU A 353 -21.62 -29.87 26.11
CA GLU A 353 -23.01 -30.33 26.30
C GLU A 353 -23.42 -30.48 27.78
N SER A 354 -22.46 -30.49 28.70
CA SER A 354 -22.68 -30.54 30.15
C SER A 354 -22.54 -29.16 30.81
N ASP A 355 -22.58 -28.08 30.02
CA ASP A 355 -22.41 -26.70 30.45
C ASP A 355 -21.05 -26.44 31.12
N LYS A 356 -20.02 -27.25 30.85
CA LYS A 356 -18.67 -27.06 31.38
C LYS A 356 -17.79 -26.36 30.36
N LEU A 357 -16.95 -25.42 30.83
CA LEU A 357 -15.98 -24.73 29.98
C LEU A 357 -15.08 -25.75 29.28
N GLU A 358 -14.94 -25.60 27.96
CA GLU A 358 -14.05 -26.44 27.18
C GLU A 358 -12.59 -26.23 27.61
N SER A 359 -11.83 -27.33 27.74
CA SER A 359 -10.47 -27.28 28.30
C SER A 359 -9.53 -26.39 27.50
N HIS A 360 -9.68 -26.38 26.18
CA HIS A 360 -8.86 -25.56 25.30
C HIS A 360 -9.18 -24.06 25.41
N VAL A 361 -10.41 -23.70 25.80
CA VAL A 361 -10.79 -22.30 26.11
C VAL A 361 -10.17 -21.89 27.43
N GLU A 362 -10.26 -22.75 28.46
CA GLU A 362 -9.61 -22.51 29.77
C GLU A 362 -8.09 -22.30 29.62
N GLU A 363 -7.43 -23.15 28.83
CA GLU A 363 -6.00 -23.02 28.51
C GLU A 363 -5.68 -21.68 27.85
N THR A 364 -6.53 -21.21 26.94
CA THR A 364 -6.36 -19.93 26.25
C THR A 364 -6.55 -18.75 27.22
N TYR A 365 -7.51 -18.81 28.14
CA TYR A 365 -7.67 -17.77 29.17
C TYR A 365 -6.42 -17.68 30.04
N ARG A 366 -5.89 -18.82 30.48
CA ARG A 366 -4.64 -18.89 31.25
C ARG A 366 -3.45 -18.33 30.46
N TYR A 367 -3.40 -18.59 29.15
CA TYR A 367 -2.39 -18.04 28.26
C TYR A 367 -2.41 -16.51 28.24
N ILE A 368 -3.57 -15.89 28.00
CA ILE A 368 -3.70 -14.42 27.98
C ILE A 368 -3.28 -13.81 29.31
N LEU A 369 -3.79 -14.35 30.42
CA LEU A 369 -3.50 -13.83 31.76
C LEU A 369 -2.02 -13.92 32.13
N LYS A 370 -1.28 -14.84 31.50
CA LYS A 370 0.15 -15.03 31.71
C LYS A 370 1.00 -14.16 30.78
N GLU A 371 0.68 -14.10 29.50
CA GLU A 371 1.50 -13.41 28.49
C GLU A 371 1.20 -11.91 28.39
N TYR A 372 -0.04 -11.49 28.69
CA TYR A 372 -0.49 -10.11 28.54
C TYR A 372 -1.09 -9.54 29.84
N PRO A 373 -0.42 -9.65 31.01
CA PRO A 373 -1.02 -9.35 32.31
C PRO A 373 -1.44 -7.88 32.49
N ASP A 374 -0.82 -6.97 31.75
CA ASP A 374 -1.01 -5.52 31.89
C ASP A 374 -2.04 -4.92 30.91
N TYR A 375 -2.61 -5.74 30.03
CA TYR A 375 -3.63 -5.31 29.08
C TYR A 375 -4.99 -5.17 29.78
N THR A 376 -5.75 -4.13 29.42
CA THR A 376 -7.08 -3.86 29.97
C THR A 376 -8.02 -5.03 29.65
N THR A 377 -7.91 -5.60 28.45
CA THR A 377 -8.63 -6.81 28.03
C THR A 377 -8.31 -7.99 28.96
N SER A 378 -7.04 -8.23 29.26
CA SER A 378 -6.61 -9.32 30.13
C SER A 378 -7.07 -9.14 31.57
N LEU A 379 -7.03 -7.91 32.08
CA LEU A 379 -7.53 -7.58 33.41
C LEU A 379 -9.03 -7.89 33.51
N HIS A 380 -9.81 -7.57 32.48
CA HIS A 380 -11.23 -7.89 32.47
C HIS A 380 -11.46 -9.40 32.30
N LEU A 381 -10.74 -10.07 31.41
CA LEU A 381 -10.80 -11.53 31.26
C LEU A 381 -10.42 -12.28 32.55
N LYS A 382 -9.61 -11.67 33.42
CA LYS A 382 -9.33 -12.23 34.74
C LYS A 382 -10.58 -12.31 35.60
N GLU A 383 -11.45 -11.29 35.55
CA GLU A 383 -12.72 -11.28 36.26
C GLU A 383 -13.63 -12.39 35.73
N VAL A 384 -13.74 -12.53 34.41
CA VAL A 384 -14.47 -13.62 33.73
C VAL A 384 -13.94 -14.99 34.15
N TYR A 385 -12.62 -15.16 34.14
CA TYR A 385 -11.98 -16.42 34.52
C TYR A 385 -12.19 -16.74 36.01
N ASP A 386 -12.10 -15.75 36.90
CA ASP A 386 -12.28 -15.95 38.34
C ASP A 386 -13.76 -16.24 38.70
N GLU A 387 -14.72 -15.71 37.94
CA GLU A 387 -16.15 -16.08 38.01
C GLU A 387 -16.35 -17.55 37.65
N LEU A 388 -15.87 -17.97 36.48
CA LEU A 388 -15.96 -19.37 36.03
C LEU A 388 -15.27 -20.31 37.01
N ARG A 389 -14.09 -19.94 37.52
CA ARG A 389 -13.34 -20.75 38.49
C ARG A 389 -14.11 -20.93 39.80
N HIS A 390 -14.84 -19.93 40.29
CA HIS A 390 -15.68 -20.05 41.49
C HIS A 390 -16.78 -21.10 41.31
N GLU A 391 -17.33 -21.19 40.11
CA GLU A 391 -18.36 -22.16 39.73
C GLU A 391 -17.78 -23.49 39.21
N ASN A 392 -16.51 -23.79 39.51
CA ASN A 392 -15.79 -24.99 39.02
C ASN A 392 -15.84 -25.15 37.50
N PHE A 393 -15.81 -24.03 36.78
CA PHE A 393 -15.91 -23.90 35.33
C PHE A 393 -17.23 -24.42 34.74
N VAL A 394 -18.29 -24.44 35.53
CA VAL A 394 -19.66 -24.67 35.04
C VAL A 394 -20.28 -23.32 34.68
N LYS A 395 -21.05 -23.30 33.59
CA LYS A 395 -21.76 -22.11 33.12
C LYS A 395 -22.72 -21.58 34.20
N PRO A 396 -22.59 -20.32 34.62
CA PRO A 396 -23.53 -19.68 35.53
C PRO A 396 -24.93 -19.54 34.92
N ASP A 397 -25.97 -19.57 35.77
CA ASP A 397 -27.38 -19.39 35.36
C ASP A 397 -27.61 -18.09 34.56
N ARG A 398 -26.81 -17.05 34.84
CA ARG A 398 -26.81 -15.79 34.10
C ARG A 398 -25.41 -15.53 33.56
N TRP A 399 -25.13 -16.04 32.37
CA TRP A 399 -23.91 -15.76 31.63
C TRP A 399 -24.09 -14.57 30.69
N VAL A 400 -23.56 -13.41 31.05
CA VAL A 400 -23.52 -12.21 30.21
C VAL A 400 -22.23 -11.46 30.50
N GLN A 401 -21.35 -11.34 29.51
CA GLN A 401 -20.11 -10.60 29.64
C GLN A 401 -20.21 -9.22 29.00
N THR A 402 -19.47 -8.26 29.56
CA THR A 402 -19.41 -6.89 29.03
C THR A 402 -18.06 -6.66 28.39
N THR A 403 -18.03 -6.06 27.20
CA THR A 403 -16.76 -5.71 26.57
C THR A 403 -16.07 -4.57 27.32
N PRO A 404 -14.77 -4.63 27.61
CA PRO A 404 -14.09 -3.56 28.32
C PRO A 404 -13.99 -2.31 27.45
N VAL A 405 -13.99 -1.14 28.09
CA VAL A 405 -13.77 0.13 27.41
C VAL A 405 -12.27 0.36 27.30
N ILE A 406 -11.76 0.40 26.07
CA ILE A 406 -10.37 0.77 25.79
C ILE A 406 -10.31 2.26 25.46
N LEU A 407 -9.58 3.02 26.28
CA LEU A 407 -9.34 4.45 26.06
C LEU A 407 -8.12 4.63 25.16
N SER A 408 -8.13 5.68 24.33
CA SER A 408 -6.92 6.12 23.63
C SER A 408 -5.90 6.64 24.65
N SER A 409 -4.60 6.56 24.33
CA SER A 409 -3.54 7.13 25.18
C SER A 409 -3.72 8.63 25.39
N GLU A 410 -4.18 9.35 24.36
CA GLU A 410 -4.50 10.78 24.45
C GLU A 410 -5.61 11.05 25.49
N THR A 411 -6.66 10.23 25.48
CA THR A 411 -7.73 10.34 26.47
C THR A 411 -7.28 9.93 27.88
N GLU A 412 -6.46 8.89 28.01
CA GLU A 412 -5.90 8.49 29.32
C GLU A 412 -5.05 9.59 29.97
N GLU A 413 -4.24 10.30 29.18
CA GLU A 413 -3.43 11.42 29.66
C GLU A 413 -4.30 12.56 30.21
N LEU A 414 -5.38 12.92 29.50
CA LEU A 414 -6.34 13.93 29.96
C LEU A 414 -7.01 13.58 31.30
N TYR A 415 -7.17 12.29 31.61
CA TYR A 415 -7.70 11.83 32.89
C TYR A 415 -6.64 11.78 34.00
N LYS A 416 -5.34 11.64 33.67
CA LYS A 416 -4.24 11.68 34.64
C LYS A 416 -3.90 13.09 35.11
N GLU A 417 -4.21 14.10 34.28
CA GLU A 417 -4.00 15.52 34.59
C GLU A 417 -5.12 16.17 35.43
N ARG A 418 -6.18 15.43 35.76
CA ARG A 418 -7.29 15.85 36.62
C ARG A 418 -7.23 15.15 37.96
#